data_AF-A0A956EDK7-F1
#
_entry.id   AF-A0A956EDK7-F1
#
_cell.length_a   1.000
_cell.length_b   1.000
_cell.length_c   1.000
_cell.angle_alpha   90.00
_cell.angle_beta   90.00
_cell.angle_gamma   90.00
#
_symmetry.space_group_name_H-M   'P 1'
#
loop_
_entity.id
_entity.type
_entity.pdbx_description
1 polymer ?
#
loop_
_entity_poly.entity_id
_entity_poly.type
_entity_poly.pdbx_seq_one_letter_code
_entity_poly.pdbx_strand_id
1 'polypeptide(L)'
;MRRALATGLCGFVLAACGGDPEVDDTPAKAASGNFGAVLTFATFAQQLEQPTDSSPGVAEGLNLDRANGIGEDAATCFKKDFDGPDGREGVDNQFAVLLPLIKTFVGEDNIDVLLEAAITNGQLLIVMELQGLDDLDEDPDVRLTLGAGTGAVLQDTTGAYELYQTFGYNREEAPTSSFEGYVRDGKLYAHADEAWLPVRVLDADFNLHVRGAQLEFDLTREPRVGGVFVEGLVSGGINVDDFKEIVAGLNIGSDLQKLATSVIGGTADLAPDADGVCQEVSAALKFRASPAYILDEE
;
A
#
# COMPACT_ATOMS: atom_id res chain seq x y z
N MET A 1 -69.30 47.55 -29.79
CA MET A 1 -68.06 48.08 -30.41
C MET A 1 -67.50 49.20 -29.52
N ARG A 2 -66.18 49.18 -29.24
CA ARG A 2 -65.35 50.18 -28.50
C ARG A 2 -65.52 50.17 -26.96
N ARG A 3 -64.50 49.70 -26.23
CA ARG A 3 -63.40 50.45 -25.54
C ARG A 3 -63.92 51.35 -24.40
N ALA A 4 -63.34 51.48 -23.21
CA ALA A 4 -62.30 50.79 -22.43
C ALA A 4 -62.22 51.50 -21.03
N LEU A 5 -61.56 50.85 -20.05
CA LEU A 5 -60.97 51.38 -18.79
C LEU A 5 -61.85 51.93 -17.65
N ALA A 6 -61.78 51.28 -16.47
CA ALA A 6 -61.02 51.75 -15.28
C ALA A 6 -61.40 50.86 -14.06
N THR A 7 -60.62 49.84 -13.72
CA THR A 7 -59.63 49.80 -12.62
C THR A 7 -60.23 49.98 -11.21
N GLY A 8 -60.43 48.87 -10.49
CA GLY A 8 -60.64 48.80 -9.05
C GLY A 8 -59.74 47.72 -8.46
N LEU A 9 -58.79 48.15 -7.63
CA LEU A 9 -57.63 47.41 -7.15
C LEU A 9 -58.01 46.35 -6.10
N CYS A 10 -57.48 45.12 -6.24
CA CYS A 10 -57.46 44.06 -5.24
C CYS A 10 -56.54 44.42 -4.05
N GLY A 11 -57.01 44.16 -2.83
CA GLY A 11 -56.16 44.01 -1.64
C GLY A 11 -56.21 42.58 -1.15
N PHE A 12 -55.20 41.78 -1.51
CA PHE A 12 -54.87 40.52 -0.84
C PHE A 12 -53.44 40.64 -0.33
N VAL A 13 -53.28 40.67 0.99
CA VAL A 13 -51.98 40.61 1.67
C VAL A 13 -51.59 39.14 1.75
N LEU A 14 -50.63 38.72 0.94
CA LEU A 14 -49.89 37.47 1.12
C LEU A 14 -48.74 37.74 2.10
N ALA A 15 -48.78 37.11 3.26
CA ALA A 15 -47.64 37.05 4.17
C ALA A 15 -46.56 36.17 3.52
N ALA A 16 -45.45 36.79 3.13
CA ALA A 16 -44.24 36.11 2.67
C ALA A 16 -43.43 35.65 3.90
N CYS A 17 -43.27 34.34 4.07
CA CYS A 17 -42.22 33.76 4.90
C CYS A 17 -40.89 33.95 4.15
N GLY A 18 -40.22 35.08 4.42
CA GLY A 18 -38.83 35.30 4.03
C GLY A 18 -37.92 34.88 5.18
N GLY A 19 -37.31 33.72 5.04
CA GLY A 19 -36.19 33.26 5.86
C GLY A 19 -35.36 32.36 4.96
N ASP A 20 -34.39 32.96 4.27
CA ASP A 20 -33.37 32.21 3.54
C ASP A 20 -32.63 31.33 4.56
N PRO A 21 -32.47 30.02 4.32
CA PRO A 21 -31.59 29.22 5.14
C PRO A 21 -30.16 29.73 4.93
N GLU A 22 -29.51 30.18 6.00
CA GLU A 22 -28.05 30.30 6.04
C GLU A 22 -27.47 28.94 5.62
N VAL A 23 -26.86 28.92 4.44
CA VAL A 23 -25.97 27.84 4.03
C VAL A 23 -24.72 28.05 4.87
N ASP A 24 -24.58 27.21 5.89
CA ASP A 24 -23.36 27.10 6.67
C ASP A 24 -22.26 26.56 5.74
N ASP A 25 -21.45 27.47 5.19
CA ASP A 25 -20.28 27.20 4.35
C ASP A 25 -19.07 26.72 5.18
N THR A 26 -19.27 26.31 6.43
CA THR A 26 -18.22 25.63 7.19
C THR A 26 -17.97 24.28 6.49
N PRO A 27 -16.77 23.99 5.95
CA PRO A 27 -16.47 22.67 5.45
C PRO A 27 -16.72 21.70 6.61
N ALA A 28 -17.64 20.75 6.38
CA ALA A 28 -17.93 19.74 7.37
C ALA A 28 -16.60 19.08 7.74
N LYS A 29 -16.12 19.32 8.96
CA LYS A 29 -14.97 18.63 9.52
C LYS A 29 -15.25 17.14 9.29
N ALA A 30 -14.38 16.46 8.55
CA ALA A 30 -14.58 15.06 8.22
C ALA A 30 -14.88 14.32 9.53
N ALA A 31 -15.90 13.46 9.51
CA ALA A 31 -16.22 12.68 10.69
C ALA A 31 -14.97 11.88 11.08
N SER A 32 -14.42 12.16 12.26
CA SER A 32 -13.41 11.33 12.91
C SER A 32 -13.86 9.88 12.85
N GLY A 33 -13.09 9.00 12.24
CA GLY A 33 -13.56 7.64 12.00
C GLY A 33 -12.46 6.66 11.65
N ASN A 34 -12.71 5.41 11.99
CA ASN A 34 -11.87 4.32 11.51
C ASN A 34 -12.22 4.04 10.04
N PHE A 35 -11.19 3.84 9.24
CA PHE A 35 -11.30 3.46 7.85
C PHE A 35 -10.78 2.03 7.67
N GLY A 36 -11.65 1.14 7.17
CA GLY A 36 -11.28 -0.22 6.82
C GLY A 36 -11.08 -0.37 5.32
N ALA A 37 -10.09 -1.18 4.93
CA ALA A 37 -9.89 -1.58 3.55
C ALA A 37 -9.37 -3.00 3.42
N VAL A 38 -9.56 -3.56 2.23
CA VAL A 38 -9.03 -4.86 1.82
C VAL A 38 -8.16 -4.67 0.59
N LEU A 39 -6.99 -5.30 0.55
CA LEU A 39 -6.13 -5.25 -0.62
C LEU A 39 -6.83 -5.99 -1.77
N THR A 40 -6.90 -5.32 -2.92
CA THR A 40 -7.50 -5.85 -4.16
C THR A 40 -6.47 -6.02 -5.26
N PHE A 41 -5.25 -5.54 -5.04
CA PHE A 41 -4.13 -5.72 -5.95
C PHE A 41 -2.82 -5.56 -5.18
N ALA A 42 -1.81 -6.35 -5.54
CA ALA A 42 -0.43 -6.12 -5.14
C ALA A 42 0.53 -6.63 -6.21
N THR A 43 1.70 -6.01 -6.29
CA THR A 43 2.83 -6.45 -7.13
C THR A 43 4.14 -5.93 -6.54
N PHE A 44 5.25 -6.63 -6.78
CA PHE A 44 6.56 -6.12 -6.42
C PHE A 44 6.88 -4.86 -7.23
N ALA A 45 7.36 -3.83 -6.53
CA ALA A 45 7.76 -2.57 -7.13
C ALA A 45 8.98 -2.80 -8.04
N GLN A 46 8.96 -2.22 -9.24
CA GLN A 46 9.87 -2.58 -10.33
C GLN A 46 11.05 -1.62 -10.47
N GLN A 47 12.10 -2.12 -11.10
CA GLN A 47 13.14 -1.29 -11.68
C GLN A 47 12.68 -0.85 -13.08
N LEU A 48 12.59 0.46 -13.28
CA LEU A 48 12.10 1.06 -14.52
C LEU A 48 13.26 1.41 -15.46
N GLU A 49 14.39 1.86 -14.90
CA GLU A 49 15.60 2.18 -15.65
C GLU A 49 16.84 1.60 -14.98
N GLN A 50 17.76 1.05 -15.78
CA GLN A 50 19.00 0.49 -15.26
C GLN A 50 20.01 1.57 -14.87
N PRO A 51 20.76 1.39 -13.77
CA PRO A 51 21.85 2.26 -13.40
C PRO A 51 22.94 2.28 -14.48
N THR A 52 23.59 3.42 -14.62
CA THR A 52 24.79 3.60 -15.45
C THR A 52 25.87 4.32 -14.62
N ASP A 53 27.08 4.43 -15.17
CA ASP A 53 28.17 5.21 -14.55
C ASP A 53 27.76 6.67 -14.30
N SER A 54 26.82 7.21 -15.08
CA SER A 54 26.35 8.60 -15.00
C SER A 54 24.96 8.79 -14.39
N SER A 55 24.23 7.72 -14.06
CA SER A 55 22.86 7.81 -13.53
C SER A 55 22.56 6.68 -12.53
N PRO A 56 21.89 6.95 -11.39
CA PRO A 56 21.45 5.92 -10.45
C PRO A 56 20.43 4.93 -11.02
N GLY A 57 19.82 5.23 -12.16
CA GLY A 57 18.68 4.47 -12.66
C GLY A 57 17.41 4.83 -11.88
N VAL A 58 16.30 4.19 -12.25
CA VAL A 58 14.98 4.52 -11.69
C VAL A 58 14.32 3.25 -11.17
N ALA A 59 13.84 3.29 -9.93
CA ALA A 59 13.07 2.21 -9.33
C ALA A 59 11.91 2.78 -8.50
N GLU A 60 10.86 1.99 -8.40
CA GLU A 60 9.74 2.27 -7.50
C GLU A 60 10.12 1.85 -6.07
N GLY A 61 9.84 2.66 -5.06
CA GLY A 61 10.17 2.33 -3.66
C GLY A 61 10.22 3.58 -2.79
N LEU A 62 10.78 3.42 -1.58
CA LEU A 62 10.98 4.50 -0.62
C LEU A 62 12.46 4.56 -0.21
N ASN A 63 12.87 5.70 0.35
CA ASN A 63 14.18 5.87 0.96
C ASN A 63 14.13 5.37 2.41
N LEU A 64 14.74 4.21 2.67
CA LEU A 64 14.66 3.47 3.92
C LEU A 64 15.74 3.87 4.92
N ASP A 65 16.93 4.23 4.44
CA ASP A 65 18.07 4.58 5.29
C ASP A 65 18.30 6.11 5.44
N ARG A 66 17.52 6.91 4.71
CA ARG A 66 17.59 8.38 4.62
C ARG A 66 18.92 8.89 4.06
N ALA A 67 19.66 8.02 3.37
CA ALA A 67 20.85 8.37 2.61
C ALA A 67 20.51 8.51 1.14
N ASN A 68 21.40 9.19 0.41
CA ASN A 68 21.43 9.16 -1.04
C ASN A 68 22.79 8.53 -1.40
N GLY A 69 22.83 7.21 -1.31
CA GLY A 69 23.96 6.35 -1.60
C GLY A 69 24.30 6.36 -3.08
N ILE A 70 25.51 6.82 -3.40
CA ILE A 70 26.08 6.68 -4.75
C ILE A 70 26.82 5.33 -4.93
N GLY A 71 26.74 4.43 -3.95
CA GLY A 71 27.41 3.13 -3.94
C GLY A 71 28.90 3.18 -3.57
N GLU A 72 29.32 4.21 -2.83
CA GLU A 72 30.71 4.38 -2.39
C GLU A 72 30.91 4.17 -0.89
N ASP A 73 29.83 4.03 -0.13
CA ASP A 73 29.86 3.95 1.32
C ASP A 73 29.56 2.53 1.82
N ALA A 74 30.22 2.18 2.93
CA ALA A 74 30.03 0.88 3.55
C ALA A 74 28.66 0.74 4.25
N ALA A 75 27.94 1.85 4.47
CA ALA A 75 26.63 1.80 5.13
C ALA A 75 25.54 1.23 4.21
N THR A 76 25.62 1.50 2.91
CA THR A 76 24.77 0.91 1.84
C THR A 76 25.39 -0.37 1.24
N CYS A 77 26.47 -0.89 1.82
CA CYS A 77 27.26 -1.99 1.24
C CYS A 77 27.68 -1.77 -0.21
N PHE A 78 28.06 -0.52 -0.52
CA PHE A 78 28.48 -0.10 -1.86
C PHE A 78 27.39 -0.34 -2.92
N LYS A 79 26.13 -0.32 -2.49
CA LYS A 79 24.98 -0.38 -3.38
C LYS A 79 24.53 1.03 -3.70
N LYS A 80 24.20 1.23 -4.97
CA LYS A 80 23.74 2.51 -5.47
C LYS A 80 22.24 2.56 -5.31
N ASP A 81 21.75 3.64 -4.72
CA ASP A 81 20.32 3.88 -4.61
C ASP A 81 19.77 4.27 -5.98
N PHE A 82 18.46 4.18 -6.12
CA PHE A 82 17.75 4.61 -7.32
C PHE A 82 17.18 6.01 -7.16
N ASP A 83 16.87 6.66 -8.28
CA ASP A 83 15.89 7.74 -8.26
C ASP A 83 14.47 7.13 -8.34
N GLY A 84 13.50 7.79 -7.71
CA GLY A 84 12.08 7.47 -7.86
C GLY A 84 11.50 8.05 -9.14
N PRO A 85 10.42 7.45 -9.69
CA PRO A 85 9.75 7.97 -10.89
C PRO A 85 9.11 9.35 -10.70
N ASP A 86 8.89 9.78 -9.45
CA ASP A 86 8.40 11.10 -9.06
C ASP A 86 9.53 12.12 -8.82
N GLY A 87 10.79 11.71 -9.00
CA GLY A 87 11.98 12.54 -8.83
C GLY A 87 12.55 12.57 -7.42
N ARG A 88 12.05 11.74 -6.49
CA ARG A 88 12.71 11.57 -5.18
C ARG A 88 14.05 10.86 -5.35
N GLU A 89 15.03 11.22 -4.53
CA GLU A 89 16.36 10.61 -4.54
C GLU A 89 16.49 9.55 -3.43
N GLY A 90 17.42 8.62 -3.60
CA GLY A 90 17.78 7.64 -2.55
C GLY A 90 16.75 6.52 -2.38
N VAL A 91 16.10 6.06 -3.45
CA VAL A 91 15.14 4.96 -3.36
C VAL A 91 15.87 3.63 -3.16
N ASP A 92 15.50 2.95 -2.08
CA ASP A 92 15.98 1.62 -1.73
C ASP A 92 15.01 0.55 -2.25
N ASN A 93 15.41 -0.17 -3.30
CA ASN A 93 14.67 -1.34 -3.79
C ASN A 93 15.58 -2.32 -4.56
N GLN A 94 16.63 -2.82 -3.90
CA GLN A 94 17.57 -3.73 -4.55
C GLN A 94 16.98 -5.09 -4.90
N PHE A 95 15.86 -5.47 -4.26
CA PHE A 95 15.09 -6.63 -4.67
C PHE A 95 14.55 -6.51 -6.10
N ALA A 96 14.28 -5.30 -6.60
CA ALA A 96 13.79 -5.09 -7.97
C ALA A 96 14.77 -5.59 -9.04
N VAL A 97 16.08 -5.55 -8.77
CA VAL A 97 17.12 -6.06 -9.67
C VAL A 97 17.01 -7.58 -9.87
N LEU A 98 16.40 -8.28 -8.91
CA LEU A 98 16.20 -9.73 -8.94
C LEU A 98 14.97 -10.15 -9.75
N LEU A 99 13.98 -9.27 -9.86
CA LEU A 99 12.69 -9.62 -10.48
C LEU A 99 12.83 -10.14 -11.91
N PRO A 100 13.65 -9.56 -12.82
CA PRO A 100 13.85 -10.11 -14.17
C PRO A 100 14.44 -11.52 -14.17
N LEU A 101 15.37 -11.78 -13.24
CA LEU A 101 15.96 -13.11 -13.08
C LEU A 101 14.89 -14.11 -12.63
N ILE A 102 14.12 -13.78 -11.59
CA ILE A 102 13.06 -14.65 -11.08
C ILE A 102 12.04 -14.93 -12.19
N LYS A 103 11.60 -13.89 -12.92
CA LYS A 103 10.68 -13.97 -14.07
C LYS A 103 11.17 -14.94 -15.15
N THR A 104 12.49 -15.02 -15.39
CA THR A 104 13.07 -15.97 -16.36
C THR A 104 12.85 -17.44 -15.94
N PHE A 105 12.79 -17.73 -14.64
CA PHE A 105 12.63 -19.09 -14.13
C PHE A 105 11.17 -19.48 -13.89
N VAL A 106 10.37 -18.55 -13.37
CA VAL A 106 8.97 -18.82 -13.06
C VAL A 106 8.04 -18.55 -14.24
N GLY A 107 8.51 -17.84 -15.28
CA GLY A 107 7.70 -17.34 -16.40
C GLY A 107 7.34 -15.87 -16.19
N GLU A 108 7.52 -15.04 -17.23
CA GLU A 108 7.47 -13.57 -17.16
C GLU A 108 6.13 -13.04 -16.63
N ASP A 109 5.03 -13.70 -16.98
CA ASP A 109 3.68 -13.34 -16.56
C ASP A 109 3.28 -13.95 -15.20
N ASN A 110 4.04 -14.92 -14.66
CA ASN A 110 3.49 -15.79 -13.64
C ASN A 110 3.45 -15.16 -12.24
N ILE A 111 4.42 -14.34 -11.81
CA ILE A 111 4.40 -13.81 -10.43
C ILE A 111 3.22 -12.86 -10.21
N ASP A 112 3.08 -11.88 -11.10
CA ASP A 112 2.07 -10.84 -10.99
C ASP A 112 0.66 -11.43 -11.16
N VAL A 113 0.48 -12.34 -12.13
CA VAL A 113 -0.78 -13.05 -12.35
C VAL A 113 -1.12 -13.99 -11.18
N LEU A 114 -0.13 -14.67 -10.58
CA LEU A 114 -0.38 -15.54 -9.44
C LEU A 114 -0.80 -14.76 -8.19
N LEU A 115 -0.16 -13.62 -7.93
CA LEU A 115 -0.53 -12.75 -6.82
C LEU A 115 -1.91 -12.13 -7.04
N GLU A 116 -2.18 -11.64 -8.24
CA GLU A 116 -3.51 -11.14 -8.61
C GLU A 116 -4.58 -12.22 -8.46
N ALA A 117 -4.32 -13.44 -8.93
CA ALA A 117 -5.24 -14.56 -8.79
C ALA A 117 -5.47 -14.94 -7.33
N ALA A 118 -4.40 -15.01 -6.52
CA ALA A 118 -4.48 -15.33 -5.09
C ALA A 118 -5.26 -14.28 -4.30
N ILE A 119 -5.09 -13.01 -4.63
CA ILE A 119 -5.93 -11.95 -4.06
C ILE A 119 -7.36 -12.19 -4.50
N THR A 120 -7.61 -12.13 -5.81
CA THR A 120 -8.94 -12.16 -6.44
C THR A 120 -9.80 -13.35 -6.00
N ASN A 121 -9.21 -14.54 -5.81
CA ASN A 121 -9.93 -15.74 -5.37
C ASN A 121 -10.07 -15.89 -3.84
N GLY A 122 -9.52 -14.94 -3.07
CA GLY A 122 -9.56 -14.90 -1.61
C GLY A 122 -8.54 -15.81 -0.91
N GLN A 123 -7.59 -16.43 -1.62
CA GLN A 123 -6.48 -17.19 -1.01
C GLN A 123 -5.53 -16.28 -0.24
N LEU A 124 -5.28 -15.08 -0.76
CA LEU A 124 -4.53 -14.02 -0.10
C LEU A 124 -5.48 -12.88 0.25
N LEU A 125 -5.97 -12.88 1.48
CA LEU A 125 -6.79 -11.80 2.01
C LEU A 125 -5.94 -10.97 2.98
N ILE A 126 -5.65 -9.73 2.60
CA ILE A 126 -4.96 -8.77 3.48
C ILE A 126 -5.93 -7.63 3.77
N VAL A 127 -6.15 -7.39 5.06
CA VAL A 127 -7.01 -6.32 5.55
C VAL A 127 -6.19 -5.25 6.25
N MET A 128 -6.65 -4.02 6.14
CA MET A 128 -6.05 -2.88 6.81
C MET A 128 -7.12 -2.03 7.48
N GLU A 129 -6.80 -1.50 8.67
CA GLU A 129 -7.63 -0.55 9.39
C GLU A 129 -6.79 0.68 9.76
N LEU A 130 -7.24 1.85 9.36
CA LEU A 130 -6.69 3.14 9.73
C LEU A 130 -7.56 3.73 10.84
N GLN A 131 -6.95 4.00 11.99
CA GLN A 131 -7.59 4.49 13.20
C GLN A 131 -7.12 5.91 13.51
N GLY A 132 -7.99 6.69 14.14
CA GLY A 132 -7.67 8.07 14.56
C GLY A 132 -7.70 9.12 13.46
N LEU A 133 -8.19 8.77 12.26
CA LEU A 133 -8.28 9.70 11.14
C LEU A 133 -9.41 10.71 11.34
N ASP A 134 -9.02 11.96 11.63
CA ASP A 134 -9.86 13.12 11.85
C ASP A 134 -9.96 14.02 10.60
N ASP A 135 -8.91 14.06 9.77
CA ASP A 135 -8.83 14.87 8.56
C ASP A 135 -8.12 14.08 7.44
N LEU A 136 -8.65 14.14 6.22
CA LEU A 136 -8.06 13.41 5.09
C LEU A 136 -6.92 14.17 4.42
N ASP A 137 -6.80 15.47 4.65
CA ASP A 137 -5.77 16.30 4.06
C ASP A 137 -4.58 16.47 5.01
N GLU A 138 -4.84 16.74 6.30
CA GLU A 138 -3.80 17.01 7.32
C GLU A 138 -4.17 16.41 8.70
N ASP A 139 -3.50 15.31 9.07
CA ASP A 139 -3.72 14.64 10.35
C ASP A 139 -2.38 14.29 11.01
N PRO A 140 -2.04 14.84 12.19
CA PRO A 140 -0.72 14.65 12.78
C PRO A 140 -0.48 13.27 13.39
N ASP A 141 -1.52 12.49 13.66
CA ASP A 141 -1.39 11.23 14.42
C ASP A 141 -2.47 10.22 14.00
N VAL A 142 -2.05 9.20 13.26
CA VAL A 142 -2.91 8.09 12.85
C VAL A 142 -2.20 6.76 13.06
N ARG A 143 -2.99 5.72 13.29
CA ARG A 143 -2.48 4.35 13.43
C ARG A 143 -3.05 3.45 12.35
N LEU A 144 -2.17 2.76 11.62
CA LEU A 144 -2.57 1.77 10.64
C LEU A 144 -2.29 0.36 11.17
N THR A 145 -3.27 -0.53 11.08
CA THR A 145 -3.12 -1.94 11.39
C THR A 145 -3.32 -2.78 10.13
N LEU A 146 -2.35 -3.60 9.76
CA LEU A 146 -2.39 -4.51 8.62
C LEU A 146 -2.34 -5.96 9.11
N GLY A 147 -3.08 -6.87 8.48
CA GLY A 147 -2.98 -8.29 8.81
C GLY A 147 -3.61 -9.20 7.77
N ALA A 148 -3.41 -10.51 7.96
CA ALA A 148 -4.21 -11.51 7.25
C ALA A 148 -5.68 -11.35 7.61
N GLY A 149 -6.56 -11.48 6.62
CA GLY A 149 -7.99 -11.36 6.79
C GLY A 149 -8.72 -12.69 6.85
N THR A 150 -9.92 -12.68 7.42
CA THR A 150 -10.93 -13.73 7.31
C THR A 150 -12.21 -13.19 6.69
N GLY A 151 -12.98 -14.05 6.03
CA GLY A 151 -14.25 -13.70 5.39
C GLY A 151 -14.35 -14.23 3.97
N ALA A 152 -15.55 -14.17 3.41
CA ALA A 152 -15.77 -14.55 2.02
C ALA A 152 -15.51 -13.35 1.11
N VAL A 153 -14.70 -13.54 0.08
CA VAL A 153 -14.54 -12.54 -0.99
C VAL A 153 -15.65 -12.74 -2.02
N LEU A 154 -16.51 -11.74 -2.14
CA LEU A 154 -17.54 -11.64 -3.17
C LEU A 154 -17.07 -10.78 -4.33
N GLN A 155 -17.46 -11.19 -5.53
CA GLN A 155 -17.20 -10.49 -6.77
C GLN A 155 -18.52 -10.20 -7.49
N ASP A 156 -18.55 -9.08 -8.21
CA ASP A 156 -19.66 -8.75 -9.09
C ASP A 156 -19.65 -9.57 -10.39
N THR A 157 -20.61 -9.28 -11.28
CA THR A 157 -20.73 -9.99 -12.56
C THR A 157 -19.60 -9.71 -13.56
N THR A 158 -18.72 -8.75 -13.27
CA THR A 158 -17.53 -8.42 -14.04
C THR A 158 -16.26 -9.05 -13.48
N GLY A 159 -16.35 -9.71 -12.31
CA GLY A 159 -15.20 -10.28 -11.59
C GLY A 159 -14.48 -9.26 -10.70
N ALA A 160 -15.01 -8.03 -10.56
CA ALA A 160 -14.46 -7.03 -9.67
C ALA A 160 -14.92 -7.30 -8.23
N TYR A 161 -14.09 -6.93 -7.24
CA TYR A 161 -14.45 -7.01 -5.83
C TYR A 161 -15.71 -6.22 -5.52
N GLU A 162 -16.65 -6.85 -4.82
CA GLU A 162 -17.75 -6.09 -4.22
C GLU A 162 -17.20 -5.18 -3.11
N LEU A 163 -17.61 -3.91 -3.12
CA LEU A 163 -17.16 -2.93 -2.13
C LEU A 163 -17.90 -3.11 -0.79
N TYR A 164 -17.29 -2.63 0.30
CA TYR A 164 -17.89 -2.59 1.63
C TYR A 164 -18.26 -3.96 2.21
N GLN A 165 -17.55 -5.00 1.79
CA GLN A 165 -17.62 -6.30 2.44
C GLN A 165 -17.07 -6.21 3.86
N THR A 166 -17.50 -7.16 4.70
CA THR A 166 -17.05 -7.25 6.09
C THR A 166 -16.03 -8.37 6.23
N PHE A 167 -14.89 -8.05 6.82
CA PHE A 167 -13.80 -8.98 7.08
C PHE A 167 -13.38 -8.90 8.54
N GLY A 168 -12.67 -9.91 9.03
CA GLY A 168 -12.00 -9.89 10.33
C GLY A 168 -10.49 -10.15 10.18
N TYR A 169 -9.74 -10.07 11.28
CA TYR A 169 -8.33 -10.46 11.30
C TYR A 169 -8.17 -11.98 11.51
N ASN A 170 -7.25 -12.61 10.76
CA ASN A 170 -6.84 -13.99 10.95
C ASN A 170 -5.58 -14.08 11.82
N ARG A 171 -5.74 -13.86 13.13
CA ARG A 171 -4.62 -13.87 14.09
C ARG A 171 -4.06 -15.27 14.36
N GLU A 172 -4.81 -16.31 14.00
CA GLU A 172 -4.34 -17.69 14.11
C GLU A 172 -3.29 -18.03 13.04
N GLU A 173 -3.42 -17.46 11.84
CA GLU A 173 -2.51 -17.70 10.72
C GLU A 173 -1.34 -16.71 10.64
N ALA A 174 -1.57 -15.44 11.01
CA ALA A 174 -0.53 -14.42 10.93
C ALA A 174 -0.68 -13.33 12.01
N PRO A 175 0.43 -12.78 12.54
CA PRO A 175 0.39 -11.57 13.35
C PRO A 175 -0.17 -10.38 12.57
N THR A 176 -0.80 -9.45 13.30
CA THR A 176 -1.09 -8.11 12.79
C THR A 176 0.13 -7.20 12.95
N SER A 177 0.33 -6.30 12.01
CA SER A 177 1.37 -5.27 12.01
C SER A 177 0.74 -3.93 12.33
N SER A 178 1.32 -3.16 13.24
CA SER A 178 0.84 -1.82 13.58
C SER A 178 1.88 -0.79 13.18
N PHE A 179 1.43 0.26 12.49
CA PHE A 179 2.24 1.35 12.01
C PHE A 179 1.73 2.65 12.64
N GLU A 180 2.66 3.49 13.07
CA GLU A 180 2.38 4.85 13.51
C GLU A 180 2.66 5.82 12.36
N GLY A 181 1.81 6.81 12.17
CA GLY A 181 1.87 7.67 11.00
C GLY A 181 1.16 9.01 11.14
N TYR A 182 1.13 9.72 10.02
CA TYR A 182 0.44 11.00 9.87
C TYR A 182 -0.06 11.15 8.42
N VAL A 183 -1.02 12.05 8.21
CA VAL A 183 -1.50 12.48 6.90
C VAL A 183 -1.00 13.89 6.62
N ARG A 184 -0.47 14.11 5.41
CA ARG A 184 -0.07 15.44 4.92
C ARG A 184 -0.38 15.54 3.44
N ASP A 185 -0.94 16.66 3.02
CA ASP A 185 -1.34 16.93 1.63
C ASP A 185 -2.15 15.77 1.00
N GLY A 186 -3.02 15.11 1.77
CA GLY A 186 -3.84 13.99 1.29
C GLY A 186 -3.13 12.63 1.20
N LYS A 187 -1.88 12.55 1.66
CA LYS A 187 -1.07 11.32 1.66
C LYS A 187 -0.80 10.85 3.08
N LEU A 188 -0.98 9.56 3.31
CA LEU A 188 -0.59 8.92 4.57
C LEU A 188 0.87 8.48 4.50
N TYR A 189 1.61 8.76 5.58
CA TYR A 189 2.96 8.30 5.82
C TYR A 189 2.99 7.53 7.14
N ALA A 190 3.38 6.25 7.08
CA ALA A 190 3.37 5.34 8.23
C ALA A 190 4.68 4.56 8.32
N HIS A 191 5.06 4.19 9.54
CA HIS A 191 6.25 3.38 9.79
C HIS A 191 6.03 2.36 10.92
N ALA A 192 6.75 1.24 10.83
CA ALA A 192 6.84 0.22 11.85
C ALA A 192 8.26 -0.35 11.89
N ASP A 193 8.80 -0.61 13.08
CA ASP A 193 10.12 -1.26 13.20
C ASP A 193 10.11 -2.69 12.64
N GLU A 194 8.99 -3.38 12.80
CA GLU A 194 8.76 -4.73 12.30
C GLU A 194 7.32 -4.84 11.76
N ALA A 195 7.17 -5.48 10.61
CA ALA A 195 5.89 -5.80 10.00
C ALA A 195 5.90 -7.23 9.44
N TRP A 196 4.72 -7.84 9.41
CA TRP A 196 4.46 -9.18 8.91
C TRP A 196 3.47 -9.10 7.75
N LEU A 197 3.93 -9.48 6.57
CA LEU A 197 3.09 -9.58 5.37
C LEU A 197 2.77 -11.05 5.12
N PRO A 198 1.49 -11.47 5.19
CA PRO A 198 1.14 -12.84 4.85
C PRO A 198 1.33 -13.05 3.34
N VAL A 199 1.98 -14.16 2.96
CA VAL A 199 2.13 -14.60 1.57
C VAL A 199 1.46 -15.95 1.42
N ARG A 200 0.42 -16.00 0.60
CA ARG A 200 -0.42 -17.19 0.35
C ARG A 200 -0.65 -17.29 -1.16
N VAL A 201 0.27 -17.93 -1.88
CA VAL A 201 0.21 -18.02 -3.34
C VAL A 201 0.59 -19.45 -3.77
N LEU A 202 -0.33 -20.15 -4.43
CA LEU A 202 -0.19 -21.58 -4.76
C LEU A 202 0.09 -22.42 -3.50
N ASP A 203 1.26 -23.08 -3.44
CA ASP A 203 1.72 -23.89 -2.32
C ASP A 203 2.60 -23.08 -1.34
N ALA A 204 2.87 -21.80 -1.65
CA ALA A 204 3.65 -20.93 -0.79
C ALA A 204 2.75 -20.34 0.30
N ASP A 205 3.07 -20.68 1.54
CA ASP A 205 2.35 -20.25 2.74
C ASP A 205 3.38 -19.88 3.82
N PHE A 206 3.66 -18.59 3.96
CA PHE A 206 4.58 -18.06 4.97
C PHE A 206 4.28 -16.60 5.32
N ASN A 207 4.75 -16.14 6.47
CA ASN A 207 4.64 -14.73 6.86
C ASN A 207 5.99 -14.06 6.61
N LEU A 208 6.03 -13.15 5.65
CA LEU A 208 7.23 -12.40 5.32
C LEU A 208 7.48 -11.36 6.42
N HIS A 209 8.62 -11.48 7.08
CA HIS A 209 9.09 -10.48 8.04
C HIS A 209 9.76 -9.32 7.30
N VAL A 210 9.23 -8.12 7.49
CA VAL A 210 9.74 -6.88 6.91
C VAL A 210 10.19 -5.98 8.05
N ARG A 211 11.47 -5.59 8.04
CA ARG A 211 12.10 -4.73 9.05
C ARG A 211 12.15 -3.29 8.57
N GLY A 212 12.02 -2.34 9.50
CA GLY A 212 12.02 -0.91 9.20
C GLY A 212 10.98 -0.55 8.14
N ALA A 213 9.79 -1.12 8.24
CA ALA A 213 8.75 -1.01 7.24
C ALA A 213 8.23 0.44 7.17
N GLN A 214 8.21 1.00 5.97
CA GLN A 214 7.64 2.31 5.66
C GLN A 214 6.51 2.16 4.66
N LEU A 215 5.48 2.97 4.81
CA LEU A 215 4.26 2.85 4.03
C LEU A 215 3.77 4.25 3.63
N GLU A 216 3.54 4.44 2.32
CA GLU A 216 3.07 5.71 1.73
C GLU A 216 1.89 5.42 0.79
N PHE A 217 0.76 6.11 0.98
CA PHE A 217 -0.37 6.01 0.03
C PHE A 217 -1.24 7.26 -0.02
N ASP A 218 -1.90 7.44 -1.16
CA ASP A 218 -2.89 8.50 -1.36
C ASP A 218 -4.25 8.10 -0.75
N LEU A 219 -4.86 9.02 -0.01
CA LEU A 219 -6.22 8.89 0.50
C LEU A 219 -7.22 9.50 -0.50
N THR A 220 -7.62 8.74 -1.52
CA THR A 220 -8.54 9.25 -2.55
C THR A 220 -10.00 8.97 -2.20
N ARG A 221 -10.80 10.01 -1.89
CA ARG A 221 -12.26 9.86 -1.82
C ARG A 221 -12.84 9.60 -3.20
N GLU A 222 -13.72 8.61 -3.32
CA GLU A 222 -14.51 8.43 -4.55
C GLU A 222 -15.91 9.04 -4.38
N PRO A 223 -16.24 10.17 -5.05
CA PRO A 223 -17.50 10.87 -4.82
C PRO A 223 -18.74 10.07 -5.23
N ARG A 224 -18.61 9.09 -6.14
CA ARG A 224 -19.78 8.37 -6.71
C ARG A 224 -20.20 7.17 -5.89
N VAL A 225 -19.24 6.47 -5.29
CA VAL A 225 -19.48 5.23 -4.53
C VAL A 225 -19.26 5.43 -3.02
N GLY A 226 -18.76 6.59 -2.60
CA GLY A 226 -18.33 6.85 -1.23
C GLY A 226 -17.02 6.11 -0.90
N GLY A 227 -16.51 6.32 0.31
CA GLY A 227 -15.32 5.62 0.80
C GLY A 227 -14.01 6.18 0.27
N VAL A 228 -12.90 5.60 0.74
CA VAL A 228 -11.54 5.96 0.37
C VAL A 228 -10.89 4.78 -0.36
N PHE A 229 -10.43 5.02 -1.58
CA PHE A 229 -9.59 4.08 -2.30
C PHE A 229 -8.14 4.42 -2.04
N VAL A 230 -7.34 3.38 -1.89
CA VAL A 230 -5.93 3.50 -1.53
C VAL A 230 -5.10 2.90 -2.65
N GLU A 231 -4.10 3.66 -3.09
CA GLU A 231 -3.00 3.18 -3.91
C GLU A 231 -1.69 3.67 -3.29
N GLY A 232 -0.73 2.77 -3.15
CA GLY A 232 0.53 3.14 -2.52
C GLY A 232 1.58 2.05 -2.51
N LEU A 233 2.56 2.26 -1.64
CA LEU A 233 3.78 1.49 -1.52
C LEU A 233 3.97 1.08 -0.06
N VAL A 234 4.39 -0.15 0.17
CA VAL A 234 5.04 -0.59 1.41
C VAL A 234 6.45 -1.03 1.07
N SER A 235 7.43 -0.51 1.80
CA SER A 235 8.86 -0.79 1.59
C SER A 235 9.52 -1.19 2.91
N GLY A 236 10.57 -1.98 2.86
CA GLY A 236 11.36 -2.34 4.04
C GLY A 236 12.46 -3.34 3.73
N GLY A 237 13.21 -3.71 4.76
CA GLY A 237 14.29 -4.70 4.70
C GLY A 237 13.77 -6.13 4.89
N ILE A 238 14.20 -7.05 4.03
CA ILE A 238 14.02 -8.49 4.20
C ILE A 238 15.35 -9.09 4.60
N ASN A 239 15.40 -9.79 5.74
CA ASN A 239 16.63 -10.42 6.17
C ASN A 239 17.04 -11.55 5.20
N VAL A 240 18.34 -11.58 4.88
CA VAL A 240 18.93 -12.53 3.93
C VAL A 240 18.77 -13.98 4.39
N ASP A 241 18.88 -14.26 5.68
CA ASP A 241 18.73 -15.61 6.21
C ASP A 241 17.26 -16.04 6.28
N ASP A 242 16.36 -15.14 6.68
CA ASP A 242 14.90 -15.37 6.62
C ASP A 242 14.47 -15.72 5.18
N PHE A 243 14.99 -14.98 4.19
CA PHE A 243 14.73 -15.28 2.77
C PHE A 243 15.23 -16.67 2.35
N LYS A 244 16.44 -17.07 2.80
CA LYS A 244 16.97 -18.41 2.49
C LYS A 244 16.12 -19.52 3.10
N GLU A 245 15.62 -19.32 4.32
CA GLU A 245 14.72 -20.26 4.98
C GLU A 245 13.39 -20.40 4.21
N ILE A 246 12.79 -19.28 3.81
CA ILE A 246 11.58 -19.26 2.98
C ILE A 246 11.82 -20.08 1.70
N VAL A 247 12.88 -19.77 0.95
CA VAL A 247 13.21 -20.46 -0.32
C VAL A 247 13.44 -21.95 -0.12
N ALA A 248 14.04 -22.37 0.99
CA ALA A 248 14.25 -23.78 1.31
C ALA A 248 12.94 -24.52 1.62
N GLY A 249 11.94 -23.82 2.16
CA GLY A 249 10.59 -24.34 2.41
C GLY A 249 9.72 -24.44 1.15
N LEU A 250 10.04 -23.70 0.10
CA LEU A 250 9.28 -23.73 -1.16
C LEU A 250 9.53 -25.02 -1.95
N ASN A 251 8.46 -25.58 -2.52
CA ASN A 251 8.50 -26.73 -3.41
C ASN A 251 8.95 -26.37 -4.84
N ILE A 252 10.16 -25.81 -4.95
CA ILE A 252 10.78 -25.42 -6.22
C ILE A 252 12.04 -26.27 -6.48
N GLY A 253 12.47 -26.34 -7.75
CA GLY A 253 13.63 -27.15 -8.13
C GLY A 253 14.91 -26.70 -7.41
N SER A 254 15.76 -27.67 -7.03
CA SER A 254 16.98 -27.43 -6.24
C SER A 254 17.96 -26.43 -6.85
N ASP A 255 17.98 -26.34 -8.19
CA ASP A 255 18.85 -25.40 -8.90
C ASP A 255 18.36 -23.96 -8.74
N LEU A 256 17.04 -23.76 -8.75
CA LEU A 256 16.43 -22.46 -8.51
C LEU A 256 16.60 -22.02 -7.05
N GLN A 257 16.48 -22.94 -6.09
CA GLN A 257 16.77 -22.64 -4.68
C GLN A 257 18.20 -22.16 -4.48
N LYS A 258 19.19 -22.86 -5.05
CA LYS A 258 20.61 -22.46 -4.96
C LYS A 258 20.87 -21.12 -5.63
N LEU A 259 20.24 -20.86 -6.76
CA LEU A 259 20.37 -19.58 -7.43
C LEU A 259 19.80 -18.45 -6.57
N ALA A 260 18.55 -18.57 -6.12
CA ALA A 260 17.89 -17.54 -5.31
C ALA A 260 18.70 -17.23 -4.04
N THR A 261 19.15 -18.26 -3.32
CA THR A 261 19.96 -18.11 -2.10
C THR A 261 21.37 -17.55 -2.35
N SER A 262 21.97 -17.83 -3.52
CA SER A 262 23.26 -17.25 -3.90
C SER A 262 23.16 -15.79 -4.30
N VAL A 263 22.06 -15.39 -4.93
CA VAL A 263 21.91 -14.05 -5.49
C VAL A 263 21.48 -13.06 -4.42
N ILE A 264 20.56 -13.45 -3.52
CA ILE A 264 20.00 -12.55 -2.49
C ILE A 264 21.07 -11.92 -1.58
N GLY A 265 22.09 -12.68 -1.18
CA GLY A 265 23.17 -12.16 -0.35
C GLY A 265 24.07 -11.18 -1.10
N GLY A 266 24.14 -11.28 -2.43
CA GLY A 266 24.85 -10.33 -3.28
C GLY A 266 24.09 -9.03 -3.52
N THR A 267 22.80 -8.97 -3.19
CA THR A 267 21.95 -7.78 -3.36
C THR A 267 21.59 -7.08 -2.06
N ALA A 268 21.98 -7.64 -0.91
CA ALA A 268 21.81 -6.98 0.37
C ALA A 268 22.51 -5.62 0.40
N ASP A 269 21.81 -4.64 0.95
CA ASP A 269 22.14 -3.21 0.94
C ASP A 269 21.79 -2.52 2.27
N LEU A 270 21.01 -3.17 3.13
CA LEU A 270 20.59 -2.64 4.42
C LEU A 270 21.23 -3.43 5.58
N ALA A 271 21.24 -2.77 6.74
CA ALA A 271 21.65 -3.31 8.02
C ALA A 271 23.04 -3.99 7.99
N PRO A 272 24.14 -3.23 7.78
CA PRO A 272 25.49 -3.77 7.84
C PRO A 272 25.82 -4.27 9.24
N ASP A 273 26.45 -5.44 9.31
CA ASP A 273 26.98 -6.00 10.56
C ASP A 273 28.31 -5.32 10.97
N ALA A 274 28.92 -5.83 12.05
CA ALA A 274 30.19 -5.29 12.55
C ALA A 274 31.37 -5.42 11.57
N ASP A 275 31.28 -6.33 10.60
CA ASP A 275 32.27 -6.55 9.54
C ASP A 275 31.91 -5.78 8.26
N GLY A 276 30.79 -5.04 8.26
CA GLY A 276 30.30 -4.24 7.13
C GLY A 276 29.54 -5.05 6.08
N VAL A 277 29.06 -6.24 6.43
CA VAL A 277 28.25 -7.08 5.52
C VAL A 277 26.77 -6.79 5.76
N CYS A 278 26.06 -6.37 4.73
CA CYS A 278 24.62 -6.12 4.80
C CYS A 278 23.85 -7.43 4.96
N GLN A 279 22.90 -7.40 5.89
CA GLN A 279 22.11 -8.56 6.29
C GLN A 279 20.68 -8.49 5.76
N GLU A 280 20.29 -7.37 5.16
CA GLU A 280 18.95 -7.12 4.67
C GLU A 280 18.98 -6.63 3.22
N VAL A 281 17.98 -7.03 2.45
CA VAL A 281 17.72 -6.51 1.11
C VAL A 281 16.51 -5.59 1.16
N SER A 282 16.64 -4.37 0.64
CA SER A 282 15.52 -3.46 0.45
C SER A 282 14.56 -4.00 -0.60
N ALA A 283 13.27 -3.98 -0.27
CA ALA A 283 12.21 -4.38 -1.17
C ALA A 283 11.01 -3.46 -1.02
N ALA A 284 10.26 -3.30 -2.11
CA ALA A 284 9.00 -2.57 -2.11
C ALA A 284 7.88 -3.36 -2.80
N LEU A 285 6.66 -3.19 -2.29
CA LEU A 285 5.43 -3.74 -2.83
C LEU A 285 4.46 -2.60 -3.11
N LYS A 286 3.96 -2.54 -4.34
CA LYS A 286 2.84 -1.69 -4.72
C LYS A 286 1.54 -2.39 -4.40
N PHE A 287 0.57 -1.66 -3.88
CA PHE A 287 -0.74 -2.22 -3.59
C PHE A 287 -1.87 -1.25 -3.92
N ARG A 288 -3.06 -1.81 -4.12
CA ARG A 288 -4.32 -1.08 -4.09
C ARG A 288 -5.25 -1.74 -3.10
N ALA A 289 -6.05 -0.93 -2.40
CA ALA A 289 -7.05 -1.41 -1.48
C ALA A 289 -8.39 -0.70 -1.69
N SER A 290 -9.46 -1.46 -1.46
CA SER A 290 -10.84 -1.00 -1.61
C SER A 290 -11.53 -0.90 -0.24
N PRO A 291 -12.48 0.03 -0.06
CA PRO A 291 -13.22 0.17 1.20
C PRO A 291 -13.86 -1.14 1.68
N ALA A 292 -13.71 -1.43 2.97
CA ALA A 292 -14.29 -2.57 3.65
C ALA A 292 -14.63 -2.23 5.11
N TYR A 293 -15.44 -3.06 5.76
CA TYR A 293 -15.63 -3.01 7.21
C TYR A 293 -14.74 -4.07 7.86
N ILE A 294 -13.95 -3.65 8.85
CA ILE A 294 -13.12 -4.56 9.63
C ILE A 294 -13.81 -4.78 10.98
N LEU A 295 -14.15 -6.03 11.27
CA LEU A 295 -14.61 -6.45 12.58
C LEU A 295 -13.41 -6.91 13.39
N ASP A 296 -13.09 -6.14 14.42
CA ASP A 296 -12.18 -6.59 15.45
C ASP A 296 -12.99 -7.25 16.56
N GLU A 297 -13.04 -8.59 16.56
CA GLU A 297 -13.53 -9.34 17.72
C GLU A 297 -12.38 -9.40 18.73
N GLU A 298 -12.46 -8.60 19.80
CA GLU A 298 -11.57 -8.69 20.98
C GLU A 298 -11.71 -10.04 21.71
#